data_AF-A0A2P7S855-F1
#
_entry.id   AF-A0A2P7S855-F1
#
_cell.length_a   1.000
_cell.length_b   1.000
_cell.length_c   1.000
_cell.angle_alpha   90.00
_cell.angle_beta   90.00
_cell.angle_gamma   90.00
#
_symmetry.space_group_name_H-M   'P 1'
#
loop_
_entity.id
_entity.type
_entity.pdbx_description
1 polymer ?
#
loop_
_entity_poly.entity_id
_entity_poly.type
_entity_poly.pdbx_seq_one_letter_code
_entity_poly.pdbx_strand_id
1 'polypeptide(L)'
;MTGDIQFDDFSITFANGKTLEFAELIADHFIVGGKTVPASVYSVSKPADPVLENGNRLCGSGKVSYVAAWNTGDDLTALAVFTGDEAPASDEEMCASYTYENR
;
A
#
# COMPACT_ATOMS: atom_id res chain seq x y z
N MET A 1 -13.61 -3.02 7.75
CA MET A 1 -14.17 -2.62 6.43
C MET A 1 -13.66 -1.24 6.11
N THR A 2 -12.50 -1.19 5.47
CA THR A 2 -11.97 0.01 4.83
C THR A 2 -12.62 0.05 3.44
N GLY A 3 -13.33 1.13 3.13
CA GLY A 3 -14.18 1.23 1.94
C GLY A 3 -13.44 0.87 0.65
N ASP A 4 -14.22 0.55 -0.38
CA ASP A 4 -13.74 0.09 -1.68
C ASP A 4 -12.58 0.98 -2.18
N ILE A 5 -11.40 0.39 -2.38
CA ILE A 5 -10.31 1.02 -3.12
C ILE A 5 -10.28 0.42 -4.52
N GLN A 6 -9.94 1.22 -5.51
CA GLN A 6 -9.53 0.72 -6.81
C GLN A 6 -8.01 0.76 -6.85
N PHE A 7 -7.40 -0.42 -6.94
CA PHE A 7 -5.98 -0.57 -7.19
C PHE A 7 -5.80 -0.86 -8.67
N ASP A 8 -5.08 0.02 -9.35
CA ASP A 8 -4.59 -0.18 -10.72
C ASP A 8 -3.06 -0.15 -10.70
N ASP A 9 -2.42 -0.56 -11.79
CA ASP A 9 -0.97 -0.64 -11.95
C ASP A 9 -0.24 0.69 -11.69
N PHE A 10 -0.98 1.81 -11.70
CA PHE A 10 -0.43 3.16 -11.59
C PHE A 10 -0.92 3.94 -10.36
N SER A 11 -1.97 3.50 -9.67
CA SER A 11 -2.50 4.26 -8.53
C SER A 11 -3.43 3.47 -7.62
N ILE A 12 -3.54 3.97 -6.39
CA ILE A 12 -4.65 3.64 -5.48
C ILE A 12 -5.65 4.77 -5.53
N THR A 13 -6.90 4.47 -5.88
CA THR A 13 -8.03 5.39 -5.69
C THR A 13 -8.82 4.97 -4.47
N PHE A 14 -8.94 5.87 -3.50
CA PHE A 14 -9.74 5.66 -2.29
C PHE A 14 -11.21 6.00 -2.54
N ALA A 15 -12.11 5.45 -1.72
CA ALA A 15 -13.56 5.70 -1.81
C ALA A 15 -13.96 7.19 -1.82
N ASN A 16 -13.14 8.07 -1.23
CA ASN A 16 -13.36 9.52 -1.24
C ASN A 16 -12.87 10.24 -2.52
N GLY A 17 -12.45 9.48 -3.52
CA GLY A 17 -11.89 9.97 -4.79
C GLY A 17 -10.46 10.47 -4.72
N LYS A 18 -9.78 10.43 -3.55
CA LYS A 18 -8.35 10.74 -3.48
C LYS A 18 -7.54 9.63 -4.12
N THR A 19 -6.43 10.00 -4.72
CA THR A 19 -5.51 9.05 -5.37
C THR A 19 -4.11 9.13 -4.78
N LEU A 20 -3.43 7.99 -4.78
CA LEU A 20 -1.99 7.86 -4.56
C LEU A 20 -1.39 7.28 -5.84
N GLU A 21 -0.67 8.11 -6.59
CA GLU A 21 -0.02 7.70 -7.83
C GLU A 21 1.33 7.03 -7.56
N PHE A 22 1.57 5.91 -8.23
CA PHE A 22 2.85 5.22 -8.21
C PHE A 22 3.81 5.85 -9.22
N ALA A 23 5.09 5.92 -8.88
CA ALA A 23 6.14 6.40 -9.77
C ALA A 23 6.91 5.26 -10.43
N GLU A 24 7.35 4.27 -9.64
CA GLU A 24 8.22 3.19 -10.12
C GLU A 24 7.96 1.91 -9.33
N LEU A 25 8.00 0.76 -10.02
CA LEU A 25 8.06 -0.57 -9.41
C LEU A 25 9.50 -0.84 -8.96
N ILE A 26 9.70 -0.87 -7.65
CA ILE A 26 11.00 -1.02 -6.99
C ILE A 26 11.40 -2.50 -6.85
N ALA A 27 10.42 -3.37 -6.60
CA ALA A 27 10.66 -4.80 -6.44
C ALA A 27 9.42 -5.64 -6.81
N ASP A 28 9.67 -6.86 -7.27
CA ASP A 28 8.68 -7.90 -7.63
C ASP A 28 8.55 -9.01 -6.55
N HIS A 29 9.18 -8.78 -5.39
CA HIS A 29 9.12 -9.64 -4.23
C HIS A 29 9.23 -8.81 -2.95
N PHE A 30 8.70 -9.34 -1.85
CA PHE A 30 8.74 -8.67 -0.56
C PHE A 30 8.86 -9.67 0.59
N ILE A 31 9.41 -9.24 1.73
CA ILE A 31 9.51 -10.08 2.92
C ILE A 31 8.26 -9.86 3.78
N VAL A 32 7.46 -10.91 3.94
CA VAL A 32 6.25 -10.92 4.77
C VAL A 32 6.38 -12.00 5.83
N GLY A 33 6.36 -11.61 7.10
CA GLY A 33 6.52 -12.55 8.23
C GLY A 33 7.81 -13.39 8.13
N GLY A 34 8.90 -12.76 7.67
CA GLY A 34 10.21 -13.39 7.49
C GLY A 34 10.34 -14.32 6.26
N LYS A 35 9.35 -14.35 5.35
CA LYS A 35 9.40 -15.14 4.11
C LYS A 35 9.32 -14.25 2.89
N THR A 36 10.13 -14.53 1.88
CA THR A 36 10.00 -13.87 0.58
C THR A 36 8.77 -14.39 -0.15
N VAL A 37 7.88 -13.47 -0.54
CA VAL A 37 6.67 -13.75 -1.32
C VAL A 37 6.66 -12.92 -2.61
N PRO A 38 6.00 -13.39 -3.67
CA PRO A 38 5.70 -12.56 -4.84
C PRO A 38 4.87 -11.35 -4.41
N ALA A 39 5.32 -10.15 -4.77
CA ALA A 39 4.71 -8.90 -4.36
C ALA A 39 5.06 -7.81 -5.37
N SER A 40 4.34 -6.70 -5.37
CA SER A 40 4.73 -5.51 -6.10
C SER A 40 4.99 -4.40 -5.11
N VAL A 41 6.23 -3.89 -5.09
CA VAL A 41 6.62 -2.75 -4.24
C VAL A 41 6.78 -1.53 -5.12
N TYR A 42 6.00 -0.49 -4.86
CA TYR A 42 6.00 0.75 -5.62
C TYR A 42 6.46 1.93 -4.76
N SER A 43 7.19 2.84 -5.39
CA SER A 43 7.38 4.20 -4.87
C SER A 43 6.19 5.09 -5.26
N VAL A 44 5.87 6.07 -4.43
CA VAL A 44 4.79 7.04 -4.64
C VAL A 44 5.35 8.31 -5.27
N SER A 45 4.73 8.79 -6.35
CA SER A 45 5.19 9.98 -7.09
C SER A 45 5.12 11.27 -6.27
N LYS A 46 4.08 11.40 -5.44
CA LYS A 46 3.87 12.53 -4.52
C LYS A 46 3.51 11.99 -3.15
N PRO A 47 4.49 11.85 -2.24
CA PRO A 47 4.23 11.33 -0.92
C PRO A 47 3.13 12.11 -0.19
N ALA A 48 2.13 11.39 0.32
CA ALA A 48 0.95 11.99 0.92
C ALA A 48 0.37 11.07 2.00
N ASP A 49 -0.34 11.66 2.96
CA ASP A 49 -1.08 10.92 3.98
C ASP A 49 -2.57 11.30 3.90
N PRO A 50 -3.29 10.76 2.91
CA PRO A 50 -4.67 11.14 2.68
C PRO A 50 -5.56 10.68 3.84
N VAL A 51 -6.47 11.57 4.24
CA VAL A 51 -7.59 11.21 5.12
C VAL A 51 -8.57 10.35 4.33
N LEU A 52 -8.94 9.20 4.88
CA LEU A 52 -9.93 8.23 4.41
C LEU A 52 -11.36 8.67 4.78
N GLU A 53 -12.37 7.99 4.23
CA GLU A 53 -13.79 8.28 4.47
C GLU A 53 -14.19 8.32 5.96
N ASN A 54 -13.61 7.44 6.78
CA ASN A 54 -13.89 7.39 8.21
C ASN A 54 -13.16 8.46 9.03
N GLY A 55 -12.45 9.40 8.39
CA GLY A 55 -11.68 10.45 9.04
C GLY A 55 -10.29 10.00 9.51
N ASN A 56 -9.95 8.71 9.40
CA ASN A 56 -8.61 8.22 9.72
C ASN A 56 -7.64 8.56 8.58
N ARG A 57 -6.37 8.76 8.92
CA ARG A 57 -5.30 8.92 7.94
C ARG A 57 -4.86 7.55 7.43
N LEU A 58 -4.38 7.50 6.19
CA LEU A 58 -3.89 6.27 5.57
C LEU A 58 -2.72 5.65 6.34
N CYS A 59 -1.85 6.49 6.86
CA CYS A 59 -0.72 6.06 7.68
C CYS A 59 -0.75 6.75 9.04
N GLY A 60 -1.06 8.05 9.07
CA GLY A 60 -1.19 8.83 10.30
C GLY A 60 0.12 9.19 10.99
N SER A 61 1.21 8.46 10.73
CA SER A 61 2.55 8.75 11.24
C SER A 61 3.39 9.63 10.28
N GLY A 62 3.00 9.74 9.01
CA GLY A 62 3.75 10.50 8.02
C GLY A 62 3.20 10.35 6.61
N LYS A 63 3.83 11.06 5.67
CA LYS A 63 3.50 10.96 4.23
C LYS A 63 3.92 9.60 3.70
N VAL A 64 2.97 8.87 3.12
CA VAL A 64 3.23 7.57 2.48
C VAL A 64 4.07 7.79 1.24
N SER A 65 5.23 7.15 1.19
CA SER A 65 6.20 7.23 0.10
C SER A 65 6.39 5.90 -0.64
N TYR A 66 6.00 4.78 -0.01
CA TYR A 66 6.04 3.46 -0.64
C TYR A 66 4.79 2.64 -0.32
N VAL A 67 4.46 1.74 -1.22
CA VAL A 67 3.35 0.79 -1.11
C VAL A 67 3.85 -0.60 -1.51
N ALA A 68 3.51 -1.62 -0.74
CA ALA A 68 3.71 -3.02 -1.14
C ALA A 68 2.37 -3.72 -1.24
N ALA A 69 2.14 -4.44 -2.33
CA ALA A 69 0.94 -5.23 -2.55
C ALA A 69 1.29 -6.70 -2.80
N TRP A 70 0.61 -7.62 -2.13
CA TRP A 70 0.80 -9.06 -2.33
C TRP A 70 -0.51 -9.83 -2.13
N ASN A 71 -0.60 -11.00 -2.73
CA ASN A 71 -1.75 -11.88 -2.52
C ASN A 71 -1.59 -12.63 -1.19
N THR A 72 -2.61 -12.59 -0.33
CA THR A 72 -2.63 -13.29 0.98
C THR A 72 -3.31 -14.66 0.93
N GLY A 73 -3.74 -15.11 -0.25
CA GLY A 73 -4.63 -16.27 -0.43
C GLY A 73 -6.10 -15.86 -0.52
N ASP A 74 -6.97 -16.80 -0.92
CA ASP A 74 -8.43 -16.64 -0.99
C ASP A 74 -8.92 -15.42 -1.81
N ASP A 75 -8.22 -15.13 -2.91
CA ASP A 75 -8.46 -13.94 -3.75
C ASP A 75 -8.33 -12.62 -2.98
N LEU A 76 -7.62 -12.61 -1.85
CA LEU A 76 -7.34 -11.41 -1.08
C LEU A 76 -6.00 -10.79 -1.47
N THR A 77 -5.97 -9.47 -1.61
CA THR A 77 -4.74 -8.67 -1.75
C THR A 77 -4.51 -7.87 -0.48
N ALA A 78 -3.34 -8.04 0.13
CA ALA A 78 -2.85 -7.14 1.17
C ALA A 78 -2.10 -5.98 0.54
N LEU A 79 -2.29 -4.80 1.11
CA LEU A 79 -1.63 -3.56 0.75
C LEU A 79 -1.03 -2.96 2.02
N ALA A 80 0.28 -2.94 2.12
CA ALA A 80 1.02 -2.24 3.16
C ALA A 80 1.50 -0.89 2.65
N VAL A 81 1.45 0.11 3.52
CA VAL A 81 1.92 1.46 3.26
C VAL A 81 3.07 1.82 4.19
N PHE A 82 4.03 2.58 3.65
CA PHE A 82 5.28 2.90 4.33
C PHE A 82 5.62 4.38 4.16
N THR A 83 6.40 4.90 5.11
CA THR A 83 6.91 6.27 5.11
C THR A 83 8.42 6.25 5.19
N GLY A 84 9.08 7.23 4.59
CA GLY A 84 10.53 7.38 4.65
C GLY A 84 11.15 7.65 3.29
N ASP A 85 12.47 7.78 3.27
CA ASP A 85 13.25 8.12 2.08
C ASP A 85 13.89 6.88 1.42
N GLU A 86 13.81 5.72 2.06
CA GLU A 86 14.36 4.44 1.58
C GLU A 86 13.24 3.43 1.38
N ALA A 87 13.41 2.53 0.41
CA ALA A 87 12.45 1.47 0.15
C ALA A 87 12.41 0.48 1.32
N PRO A 88 11.20 0.03 1.76
CA PRO A 88 11.07 -0.89 2.88
C PRO A 88 11.65 -2.26 2.53
N ALA A 89 12.25 -2.94 3.50
CA ALA A 89 12.76 -4.29 3.34
C ALA A 89 11.72 -5.37 3.68
N SER A 90 10.78 -5.07 4.60
CA SER A 90 9.77 -6.03 5.06
C SER A 90 8.48 -5.39 5.56
N ASP A 91 7.45 -6.22 5.75
CA ASP A 91 6.15 -5.81 6.30
C ASP A 91 6.24 -5.29 7.74
N GLU A 92 7.31 -5.58 8.48
CA GLU A 92 7.53 -5.06 9.84
C GLU A 92 7.68 -3.53 9.89
N GLU A 93 8.06 -2.91 8.77
CA GLU A 93 8.27 -1.46 8.65
C GLU A 93 6.99 -0.70 8.26
N MET A 94 5.88 -1.40 8.02
CA MET A 94 4.64 -0.79 7.57
C MET A 94 4.06 0.11 8.66
N CYS A 95 3.54 1.27 8.25
CA CYS A 95 2.79 2.12 9.19
C CYS A 95 1.30 1.77 9.22
N ALA A 96 0.77 1.20 8.15
CA ALA A 96 -0.56 0.63 8.10
C ALA A 96 -0.64 -0.46 7.03
N SER A 97 -1.62 -1.35 7.19
CA SER A 97 -1.96 -2.35 6.18
C SER A 97 -3.45 -2.47 6.00
N TYR A 98 -3.83 -2.88 4.80
CA TYR A 98 -5.20 -3.03 4.35
C TYR A 98 -5.32 -4.32 3.58
N THR A 99 -6.49 -4.96 3.63
CA THR A 99 -6.76 -6.20 2.90
C THR A 99 -8.04 -6.03 2.11
N TYR A 100 -8.02 -6.49 0.86
CA TYR A 100 -9.09 -6.31 -0.11
C TYR A 100 -9.43 -7.63 -0.79
N GLU A 101 -10.71 -7.84 -1.11
CA GLU A 101 -11.16 -8.94 -1.96
C GLU A 101 -10.97 -8.54 -3.43
N ASN A 102 -10.22 -9.33 -4.20
CA ASN A 102 -10.17 -9.25 -5.66
C ASN A 102 -11.47 -9.88 -6.20
N ARG A 103 -12.51 -9.07 -6.38
CA ARG A 103 -13.78 -9.51 -6.99
C ARG A 103 -13.85 -9.22 -8.48
#